data_AF-A0AAV0MLH4-F1
#
_entry.id   AF-A0AAV0MLH4-F1
#
_cell.length_a   1.000
_cell.length_b   1.000
_cell.length_c   1.000
_cell.angle_alpha   90.00
_cell.angle_beta   90.00
_cell.angle_gamma   90.00
#
_symmetry.space_group_name_H-M   'P 1'
#
loop_
_entity.id
_entity.type
_entity.pdbx_description
1 polymer ?
#
loop_
_entity_poly.entity_id
_entity_poly.type
_entity_poly.pdbx_seq_one_letter_code
_entity_poly.pdbx_strand_id
1 'polypeptide(L)'
;MESFFCTLCPAKLPSLKFYYSMAVTPPSSLTCASVMESPSRRKSAAPRNRSSKPISQTASPQIPTTPTTSNSDSTAPISAAPPKKVLVPIGFGTEEMEAVILIDVLRRAGAKVTVASVEPQLEIEAAAGSKLVADISISDCSDETFDLVALPGGMPGSARLRDCEVLRRITSKQADEERLYGAICAAPAVTLLPWGLLRKKQITCHPAFMDKLPTFWAVKSNLQVSGKVTTSRGPGTSFQFALSFVDQLFGETVAKEVAEMLVLIPIANGSDEIEVVTIVDILRRANVEVVVASVGKSVQILGSQGTKMVADKFIDEAAEFAYDLIVLPGGSAGSDRLQKSKVLKKLLQEQDAGGRIYGAVCSSLFVLQKHCLLKDKRIAAHPSIGNKLTNEMVNSAKVVIDGRLITCKGLATVMDFALAIVTKLFGHARARSVAEGLVLEYIRT
;
A
#
# COMPACT_ATOMS: atom_id res chain seq x y z
N MET A 1 39.90 -32.94 43.75
CA MET A 1 38.97 -31.82 44.06
C MET A 1 39.15 -30.80 42.95
N GLU A 2 38.59 -31.09 41.77
CA GLU A 2 37.31 -30.54 41.27
C GLU A 2 37.38 -29.00 41.11
N SER A 3 37.75 -28.46 39.95
CA SER A 3 37.00 -28.28 38.68
C SER A 3 35.86 -27.24 38.73
N PHE A 4 36.29 -26.00 38.44
CA PHE A 4 35.64 -24.88 37.74
C PHE A 4 34.13 -24.94 37.40
N PHE A 5 33.42 -23.95 37.96
CA PHE A 5 32.18 -23.35 37.45
C PHE A 5 32.44 -22.53 36.17
N CYS A 6 31.62 -22.71 35.12
CA CYS A 6 30.89 -21.62 34.45
C CYS A 6 30.01 -22.20 33.33
N THR A 7 28.69 -22.05 33.46
CA THR A 7 27.68 -22.51 32.49
C THR A 7 26.92 -21.32 31.92
N LEU A 8 26.65 -21.42 30.61
CA LEU A 8 25.59 -20.78 29.82
C LEU A 8 25.92 -19.44 29.12
N CYS A 9 26.26 -19.58 27.83
CA CYS A 9 26.13 -18.58 26.78
C CYS A 9 25.02 -19.07 25.82
N PRO A 10 24.06 -18.23 25.38
CA PRO A 10 22.99 -18.68 24.48
C PRO A 10 23.42 -18.70 23.01
N ALA A 11 22.92 -19.70 22.28
CA ALA A 11 23.24 -20.01 20.90
C ALA A 11 22.75 -18.94 19.90
N LYS A 12 23.59 -18.64 18.91
CA LYS A 12 23.27 -17.89 17.69
C LYS A 12 22.50 -18.77 16.70
N LEU A 13 21.36 -18.30 16.20
CA LEU A 13 20.70 -18.82 15.00
C LEU A 13 21.38 -18.28 13.73
N PRO A 14 21.57 -19.07 12.67
CA PRO A 14 22.10 -18.59 11.40
C PRO A 14 21.00 -18.01 10.50
N SER A 15 21.38 -16.99 9.74
CA SER A 15 20.59 -16.24 8.77
C SER A 15 20.22 -17.05 7.52
N LEU A 16 18.94 -16.98 7.13
CA LEU A 16 18.44 -17.52 5.86
C LEU A 16 18.98 -16.72 4.67
N LYS A 17 19.70 -17.38 3.75
CA LYS A 17 20.03 -16.87 2.42
C LYS A 17 19.02 -17.42 1.42
N PHE A 18 18.28 -16.54 0.73
CA PHE A 18 17.48 -16.91 -0.44
C PHE A 18 18.37 -16.93 -1.69
N TYR A 19 18.46 -18.09 -2.35
CA TYR A 19 19.00 -18.22 -3.71
C TYR A 19 17.83 -18.47 -4.69
N TYR A 20 17.67 -17.60 -5.69
CA TYR A 20 16.82 -17.85 -6.86
C TYR A 20 17.71 -18.30 -8.01
N SER A 21 17.42 -19.46 -8.61
CA SER A 21 17.96 -19.90 -9.89
C SER A 21 16.78 -20.27 -10.80
N MET A 22 16.66 -19.59 -11.94
CA MET A 22 15.68 -19.92 -12.99
C MET A 22 16.40 -20.59 -14.16
N ALA A 23 15.87 -21.73 -14.60
CA ALA A 23 16.13 -22.28 -15.93
C ALA A 23 14.81 -22.34 -16.70
N VAL A 24 14.84 -21.84 -17.93
CA VAL A 24 13.71 -21.67 -18.85
C VAL A 24 13.87 -22.65 -20.01
N THR A 25 12.80 -23.37 -20.37
CA THR A 25 12.59 -23.91 -21.73
C THR A 25 11.10 -23.84 -22.12
N PRO A 26 10.74 -23.35 -23.33
CA PRO A 26 9.35 -23.18 -23.80
C PRO A 26 8.83 -24.37 -24.66
N PRO A 27 7.54 -24.38 -25.08
CA PRO A 27 6.71 -25.59 -25.16
C PRO A 27 6.36 -26.06 -26.57
N SER A 28 5.73 -27.23 -26.66
CA SER A 28 5.01 -27.69 -27.86
C SER A 28 3.48 -27.60 -27.66
N SER A 29 2.88 -26.95 -28.65
CA SER A 29 1.48 -26.69 -28.93
C SER A 29 0.65 -27.94 -29.19
N LEU A 30 -0.66 -27.90 -28.91
CA LEU A 30 -1.69 -28.42 -29.81
C LEU A 30 -3.08 -27.86 -29.49
N THR A 31 -3.83 -27.69 -30.55
CA THR A 31 -4.98 -26.82 -30.80
C THR A 31 -6.33 -27.54 -30.72
N CYS A 32 -7.36 -26.73 -30.41
CA CYS A 32 -8.76 -26.73 -30.89
C CYS A 32 -9.50 -28.05 -31.18
N ALA A 33 -10.67 -28.19 -30.56
CA ALA A 33 -11.92 -28.39 -31.31
C ALA A 33 -13.15 -27.94 -30.50
N SER A 34 -13.90 -27.04 -31.12
CA SER A 34 -15.25 -26.57 -30.83
C SER A 34 -16.33 -27.65 -31.09
N VAL A 35 -17.54 -27.43 -30.56
CA VAL A 35 -18.83 -27.31 -31.31
C VAL A 35 -20.03 -27.73 -30.42
N MET A 36 -21.00 -26.79 -30.30
CA MET A 36 -22.49 -26.89 -30.31
C MET A 36 -23.20 -28.05 -29.59
N GLU A 37 -24.41 -27.99 -29.05
CA GLU A 37 -25.56 -27.08 -29.18
C GLU A 37 -26.54 -27.39 -28.02
N SER A 38 -27.38 -26.41 -27.68
CA SER A 38 -28.62 -26.51 -26.86
C SER A 38 -29.72 -27.37 -27.55
N PRO A 39 -31.02 -27.46 -27.13
CA PRO A 39 -31.76 -26.78 -26.06
C PRO A 39 -32.79 -27.65 -25.29
N SER A 40 -33.47 -27.08 -24.27
CA SER A 40 -34.95 -27.00 -24.26
C SER A 40 -35.55 -26.39 -23.00
N ARG A 41 -36.61 -25.61 -23.23
CA ARG A 41 -37.49 -24.90 -22.30
C ARG A 41 -38.28 -25.83 -21.39
N ARG A 42 -38.67 -25.34 -20.20
CA ARG A 42 -40.06 -25.38 -19.73
C ARG A 42 -40.41 -24.21 -18.79
N LYS A 43 -41.54 -23.57 -19.13
CA LYS A 43 -42.43 -22.68 -18.36
C LYS A 43 -42.96 -23.44 -17.12
N SER A 44 -43.51 -22.90 -16.02
CA SER A 44 -44.17 -21.64 -15.66
C SER A 44 -44.63 -21.70 -14.19
N ALA A 45 -44.97 -20.53 -13.64
CA ALA A 45 -46.06 -20.24 -12.70
C ALA A 45 -45.80 -20.25 -11.18
N ALA A 46 -45.80 -19.03 -10.62
CA ALA A 46 -46.40 -18.69 -9.32
C ALA A 46 -47.94 -18.66 -9.45
N PRO A 47 -48.77 -18.67 -8.38
CA PRO A 47 -48.96 -17.45 -7.56
C PRO A 47 -49.39 -17.67 -6.08
N ARG A 48 -49.26 -16.65 -5.22
CA ARG A 48 -50.39 -15.90 -4.61
C ARG A 48 -49.99 -15.08 -3.37
N ASN A 49 -50.45 -13.83 -3.41
CA ASN A 49 -50.53 -12.84 -2.33
C ASN A 49 -51.35 -13.29 -1.12
N ARG A 50 -51.01 -12.75 0.06
CA ARG A 50 -52.01 -12.23 1.01
C ARG A 50 -51.46 -11.06 1.81
N SER A 51 -52.23 -9.98 1.78
CA SER A 51 -52.07 -8.70 2.47
C SER A 51 -52.73 -8.70 3.84
N SER A 52 -52.16 -7.97 4.81
CA SER A 52 -52.92 -7.16 5.79
C SER A 52 -51.99 -6.29 6.64
N LYS A 53 -52.24 -4.97 6.63
CA LYS A 53 -51.83 -3.93 7.61
C LYS A 53 -53.05 -3.65 8.54
N PRO A 54 -53.00 -2.71 9.50
CA PRO A 54 -52.02 -2.47 10.57
C PRO A 54 -52.72 -2.30 11.95
N ILE A 55 -52.02 -2.39 13.09
CA ILE A 55 -52.56 -1.97 14.40
C ILE A 55 -51.52 -1.14 15.18
N SER A 56 -52.10 -0.19 15.92
CA SER A 56 -51.63 1.04 16.55
C SER A 56 -50.68 0.92 17.75
N GLN A 57 -50.04 2.06 18.01
CA GLN A 57 -49.24 2.46 19.16
C GLN A 57 -49.99 2.36 20.50
N THR A 58 -49.30 1.92 21.54
CA THR A 58 -49.56 2.33 22.94
C THR A 58 -48.24 2.41 23.73
N ALA A 59 -48.19 3.42 24.59
CA ALA A 59 -47.04 3.87 25.37
C ALA A 59 -46.69 2.92 26.53
N SER A 60 -45.41 2.91 26.92
CA SER A 60 -44.90 2.18 28.10
C SER A 60 -44.67 3.11 29.30
N PRO A 61 -44.80 2.62 30.55
CA PRO A 61 -44.70 3.44 31.77
C PRO A 61 -43.25 3.66 32.24
N GLN A 62 -42.99 4.81 32.86
CA GLN A 62 -41.73 5.20 33.50
C GLN A 62 -41.50 4.46 34.84
N ILE A 63 -40.23 4.14 35.13
CA ILE A 63 -39.73 3.59 36.41
C ILE A 63 -38.74 4.60 37.03
N PRO A 64 -38.65 4.74 38.38
CA PRO A 64 -38.03 5.87 39.05
C PRO A 64 -36.50 5.82 39.11
N THR A 65 -35.90 7.01 39.11
CA THR A 65 -34.47 7.32 39.22
C THR A 65 -33.92 7.12 40.63
N THR A 66 -32.73 6.53 40.75
CA THR A 66 -31.81 6.68 41.90
C THR A 66 -30.47 7.23 41.39
N PRO A 67 -29.75 8.06 42.18
CA PRO A 67 -28.65 8.87 41.68
C PRO A 67 -27.35 8.07 41.68
N THR A 68 -26.63 8.09 40.56
CA THR A 68 -25.24 7.62 40.50
C THR A 68 -24.35 8.82 40.18
N THR A 69 -23.40 9.03 41.07
CA THR A 69 -22.34 10.02 41.06
C THR A 69 -21.63 10.11 39.70
N SER A 70 -21.56 11.32 39.15
CA SER A 70 -20.79 11.66 37.97
C SER A 70 -19.30 11.68 38.27
N ASN A 71 -18.58 10.62 37.90
CA ASN A 71 -17.17 10.74 37.58
C ASN A 71 -17.07 11.29 36.16
N SER A 72 -16.73 12.57 36.05
CA SER A 72 -16.34 13.19 34.79
C SER A 72 -14.94 12.72 34.43
N ASP A 73 -14.83 11.57 33.78
CA ASP A 73 -13.66 11.27 32.97
C ASP A 73 -13.81 12.08 31.68
N SER A 74 -13.17 13.25 31.67
CA SER A 74 -12.97 14.02 30.46
C SER A 74 -12.05 13.22 29.54
N THR A 75 -12.62 12.44 28.63
CA THR A 75 -11.88 11.91 27.48
C THR A 75 -11.56 13.07 26.56
N ALA A 76 -10.48 13.78 26.87
CA ALA A 76 -9.82 14.64 25.90
C ALA A 76 -9.43 13.76 24.70
N PRO A 77 -9.67 14.21 23.45
CA PRO A 77 -9.22 13.47 22.29
C PRO A 77 -7.71 13.29 22.38
N ILE A 78 -7.25 12.04 22.18
CA ILE A 78 -5.84 11.74 21.98
C ILE A 78 -5.41 12.55 20.75
N SER A 79 -4.72 13.65 20.99
CA SER A 79 -4.15 14.47 19.92
C SER A 79 -3.22 13.57 19.11
N ALA A 80 -3.61 13.24 17.87
CA ALA A 80 -2.71 12.62 16.92
C ALA A 80 -1.41 13.45 16.90
N ALA A 81 -0.27 12.80 17.14
CA ALA A 81 1.02 13.48 17.12
C ALA A 81 1.18 14.19 15.77
N PRO A 82 1.77 15.40 15.73
CA PRO A 82 1.97 16.12 14.48
C PRO A 82 2.76 15.26 13.48
N PRO A 83 2.45 15.32 12.17
CA PRO A 83 3.08 14.47 11.17
C PRO A 83 4.59 14.75 11.10
N LYS A 84 5.39 13.68 11.01
CA LYS A 84 6.85 13.78 10.90
C LYS A 84 7.23 14.53 9.63
N LYS A 85 8.03 15.60 9.77
CA LYS A 85 8.48 16.43 8.64
C LYS A 85 9.74 15.86 8.03
N VAL A 86 9.77 15.70 6.72
CA VAL A 86 10.91 15.15 5.98
C VAL A 86 11.30 16.10 4.86
N LEU A 87 12.60 16.35 4.69
CA LEU A 87 13.15 17.07 3.54
C LEU A 87 13.83 16.09 2.57
N VAL A 88 13.43 16.12 1.31
CA VAL A 88 14.14 15.46 0.21
C VAL A 88 14.58 16.53 -0.80
N PRO A 89 15.86 16.95 -0.80
CA PRO A 89 16.35 17.95 -1.73
C PRO A 89 16.65 17.33 -3.10
N ILE A 90 16.30 18.04 -4.18
CA ILE A 90 16.58 17.63 -5.56
C ILE A 90 17.32 18.74 -6.31
N GLY A 91 18.16 18.37 -7.28
CA GLY A 91 18.86 19.30 -8.16
C GLY A 91 19.08 18.69 -9.54
N PHE A 92 19.64 19.47 -10.47
CA PHE A 92 19.93 18.98 -11.81
C PHE A 92 20.85 17.76 -11.75
N GLY A 93 20.42 16.66 -12.38
CA GLY A 93 21.14 15.38 -12.37
C GLY A 93 21.01 14.57 -11.07
N THR A 94 20.01 14.85 -10.22
CA THR A 94 19.60 13.92 -9.15
C THR A 94 19.16 12.59 -9.76
N GLU A 95 19.50 11.47 -9.14
CA GLU A 95 19.05 10.14 -9.59
C GLU A 95 17.55 9.97 -9.28
N GLU A 96 16.73 9.77 -10.32
CA GLU A 96 15.27 9.82 -10.18
C GLU A 96 14.68 8.68 -9.34
N MET A 97 15.21 7.45 -9.44
CA MET A 97 14.68 6.32 -8.69
C MET A 97 14.89 6.51 -7.19
N GLU A 98 16.09 6.91 -6.78
CA GLU A 98 16.47 7.22 -5.41
C GLU A 98 15.58 8.30 -4.81
N ALA A 99 15.39 9.43 -5.52
CA ALA A 99 14.54 10.52 -5.05
C ALA A 99 13.07 10.11 -4.94
N VAL A 100 12.50 9.53 -6.01
CA VAL A 100 11.07 9.18 -6.05
C VAL A 100 10.73 8.07 -5.04
N ILE A 101 11.58 7.04 -4.90
CA ILE A 101 11.36 5.97 -3.92
C ILE A 101 11.40 6.52 -2.49
N LEU A 102 12.35 7.40 -2.17
CA LEU A 102 12.41 8.06 -0.85
C LEU A 102 11.13 8.84 -0.56
N ILE A 103 10.69 9.66 -1.52
CA ILE A 103 9.50 10.49 -1.39
C ILE A 103 8.26 9.64 -1.19
N ASP A 104 8.06 8.63 -2.05
CA ASP A 104 6.88 7.77 -2.04
C ASP A 104 6.77 6.95 -0.75
N VAL A 105 7.83 6.23 -0.38
CA VAL A 105 7.85 5.35 0.80
C VAL A 105 7.63 6.15 2.09
N LEU A 106 8.26 7.32 2.21
CA LEU A 106 8.09 8.16 3.41
C LEU A 106 6.69 8.80 3.47
N ARG A 107 6.10 9.18 2.33
CA ARG A 107 4.69 9.64 2.27
C ARG A 107 3.72 8.52 2.64
N ARG A 108 3.95 7.29 2.16
CA ARG A 108 3.14 6.10 2.51
C ARG A 108 3.20 5.78 4.01
N ALA A 109 4.31 6.08 4.67
CA ALA A 109 4.46 5.96 6.13
C ALA A 109 3.75 7.07 6.94
N GLY A 110 3.10 8.03 6.28
CA GLY A 110 2.44 9.16 6.95
C GLY A 110 3.34 10.37 7.21
N ALA A 111 4.55 10.41 6.65
CA ALA A 111 5.41 11.59 6.76
C ALA A 111 4.93 12.75 5.87
N LYS A 112 5.04 13.98 6.37
CA LYS A 112 4.93 15.19 5.55
C LYS A 112 6.27 15.42 4.84
N VAL A 113 6.39 14.91 3.61
CA VAL A 113 7.60 15.06 2.79
C VAL A 113 7.54 16.34 1.96
N THR A 114 8.51 17.23 2.21
CA THR A 114 8.80 18.44 1.44
C THR A 114 9.91 18.12 0.41
N VAL A 115 9.57 18.18 -0.87
CA VAL A 115 10.56 18.09 -1.96
C VAL A 115 11.04 19.50 -2.28
N ALA A 116 12.33 19.78 -2.09
CA ALA A 116 12.88 21.12 -2.27
C ALA A 116 13.92 21.17 -3.39
N SER A 117 13.76 22.09 -4.33
CA SER A 117 14.77 22.31 -5.38
C SER A 117 15.95 23.12 -4.82
N VAL A 118 17.17 22.67 -5.07
CA VAL A 118 18.39 23.47 -4.86
C VAL A 118 18.76 24.32 -6.07
N GLU A 119 17.96 24.26 -7.14
CA GLU A 119 18.12 25.05 -8.36
C GLU A 119 17.27 26.34 -8.28
N PRO A 120 17.51 27.33 -9.17
CA PRO A 120 16.68 28.52 -9.26
C PRO A 120 15.20 28.24 -9.58
N GLN A 121 14.94 27.14 -10.29
CA GLN A 121 13.61 26.70 -10.70
C GLN A 121 13.15 25.45 -9.92
N LEU A 122 11.84 25.25 -9.85
CA LEU A 122 11.24 24.06 -9.20
C LEU A 122 11.33 22.79 -10.06
N GLU A 123 11.26 22.92 -11.39
CA GLU A 123 11.43 21.79 -12.32
C GLU A 123 12.90 21.55 -12.61
N ILE A 124 13.40 20.36 -12.32
CA ILE A 124 14.76 19.93 -12.65
C ILE A 124 14.73 18.74 -13.62
N GLU A 125 15.80 18.61 -14.40
CA GLU A 125 16.06 17.40 -15.18
C GLU A 125 16.94 16.45 -14.36
N ALA A 126 16.46 15.23 -14.17
CA ALA A 126 17.12 14.16 -13.42
C ALA A 126 18.21 13.47 -14.26
N ALA A 127 18.99 12.59 -13.63
CA ALA A 127 20.17 11.97 -14.22
C ALA A 127 19.89 11.20 -15.52
N ALA A 128 18.73 10.55 -15.66
CA ALA A 128 18.35 9.85 -16.88
C ALA A 128 17.35 10.63 -17.78
N GLY A 129 17.22 11.95 -17.56
CA GLY A 129 16.43 12.86 -18.40
C GLY A 129 14.96 13.05 -17.99
N SER A 130 14.52 12.36 -16.94
CA SER A 130 13.18 12.55 -16.35
C SER A 130 13.04 13.96 -15.76
N LYS A 131 11.87 14.58 -15.86
CA LYS A 131 11.60 15.87 -15.21
C LYS A 131 11.00 15.65 -13.82
N LEU A 132 11.60 16.22 -12.79
CA LEU A 132 11.07 16.23 -11.42
C LEU A 132 10.70 17.65 -11.03
N VAL A 133 9.52 17.84 -10.43
CA VAL A 133 9.04 19.14 -9.96
C VAL A 133 9.04 19.14 -8.44
N ALA A 134 9.84 20.02 -7.84
CA ALA A 134 9.87 20.24 -6.40
C ALA A 134 8.58 20.95 -5.92
N ASP A 135 8.23 20.71 -4.65
CA ASP A 135 7.11 21.41 -3.99
C ASP A 135 7.45 22.89 -3.76
N ILE A 136 8.71 23.18 -3.39
CA ILE A 136 9.20 24.53 -3.03
C ILE A 136 10.69 24.73 -3.39
N SER A 137 11.18 25.96 -3.29
CA SER A 137 12.62 26.25 -3.30
C SER A 137 13.25 25.92 -1.94
N ILE A 138 14.49 25.44 -1.92
CA ILE A 138 15.23 25.17 -0.67
C ILE A 138 15.34 26.41 0.23
N SER A 139 15.36 27.60 -0.36
CA SER A 139 15.40 28.86 0.38
C SER A 139 14.10 29.12 1.15
N ASP A 140 12.97 28.63 0.67
CA ASP A 140 11.65 28.88 1.28
C ASP A 140 11.43 28.04 2.55
N CYS A 141 12.24 27.00 2.76
CA CYS A 141 12.23 26.18 3.98
C CYS A 141 13.53 26.26 4.79
N SER A 142 14.33 27.32 4.62
CA SER A 142 15.62 27.44 5.32
C SER A 142 15.52 27.44 6.84
N ASP A 143 14.40 27.95 7.37
CA ASP A 143 14.14 28.07 8.80
C ASP A 143 13.26 26.94 9.35
N GLU A 144 12.81 26.02 8.49
CA GLU A 144 12.06 24.86 8.93
C GLU A 144 12.94 23.85 9.67
N THR A 145 12.34 23.18 10.66
CA THR A 145 12.96 22.05 11.34
C THR A 145 12.32 20.77 10.82
N PHE A 146 13.16 19.79 10.48
CA PHE A 146 12.75 18.51 9.94
C PHE A 146 13.05 17.38 10.95
N ASP A 147 12.26 16.32 10.93
CA ASP A 147 12.59 15.08 11.64
C ASP A 147 13.66 14.27 10.88
N LEU A 148 13.72 14.43 9.55
CA LEU A 148 14.66 13.76 8.66
C LEU A 148 15.05 14.65 7.46
N VAL A 149 16.33 14.65 7.10
CA VAL A 149 16.83 15.15 5.81
C VAL A 149 17.47 13.98 5.04
N ALA A 150 16.89 13.58 3.91
CA ALA A 150 17.32 12.42 3.13
C ALA A 150 17.79 12.84 1.73
N LEU A 151 19.10 12.69 1.46
CA LEU A 151 19.75 13.16 0.25
C LEU A 151 19.82 12.05 -0.81
N PRO A 152 19.12 12.17 -1.95
CA PRO A 152 19.33 11.29 -3.10
C PRO A 152 20.70 11.52 -3.72
N GLY A 153 21.19 10.55 -4.48
CA GLY A 153 22.44 10.63 -5.19
C GLY A 153 22.28 11.17 -6.61
N GLY A 154 22.94 10.50 -7.56
CA GLY A 154 23.08 10.96 -8.93
C GLY A 154 24.23 11.95 -9.13
N MET A 155 24.67 12.09 -10.38
CA MET A 155 25.66 13.05 -10.81
C MET A 155 25.15 13.76 -12.07
N PRO A 156 25.24 15.09 -12.18
CA PRO A 156 25.85 16.01 -11.20
C PRO A 156 25.01 16.30 -9.94
N GLY A 157 23.84 15.68 -9.74
CA GLY A 157 22.92 15.98 -8.63
C GLY A 157 23.57 16.08 -7.25
N SER A 158 24.37 15.09 -6.84
CA SER A 158 25.08 15.11 -5.55
C SER A 158 26.03 16.31 -5.41
N ALA A 159 26.66 16.74 -6.51
CA ALA A 159 27.50 17.94 -6.52
C ALA A 159 26.65 19.22 -6.40
N ARG A 160 25.48 19.27 -7.07
CA ARG A 160 24.53 20.39 -6.90
C ARG A 160 24.05 20.50 -5.45
N LEU A 161 23.74 19.37 -4.81
CA LEU A 161 23.40 19.34 -3.38
C LEU A 161 24.56 19.83 -2.50
N ARG A 162 25.79 19.38 -2.76
CA ARG A 162 27.01 19.81 -2.03
C ARG A 162 27.23 21.32 -2.09
N ASP A 163 27.00 21.91 -3.26
CA ASP A 163 27.28 23.32 -3.53
C ASP A 163 26.16 24.26 -3.03
N CYS A 164 25.03 23.70 -2.58
CA CYS A 164 23.94 24.46 -1.98
C CYS A 164 24.22 24.80 -0.51
N GLU A 165 24.58 26.06 -0.25
CA GLU A 165 24.90 26.54 1.09
C GLU A 165 23.70 26.49 2.07
N VAL A 166 22.48 26.73 1.57
CA VAL A 166 21.25 26.62 2.38
C VAL A 166 21.05 25.18 2.84
N LEU A 167 21.16 24.21 1.94
CA LEU A 167 21.03 22.79 2.27
C LEU A 167 22.13 22.32 3.23
N ARG A 168 23.37 22.79 3.03
CA ARG A 168 24.48 22.52 3.96
C ARG A 168 24.12 22.97 5.37
N ARG A 169 23.59 24.19 5.54
CA ARG A 169 23.19 24.73 6.84
C ARG A 169 22.08 23.90 7.50
N ILE A 170 21.03 23.57 6.75
CA ILE A 170 19.92 22.72 7.24
C ILE A 170 20.46 21.36 7.73
N THR A 171 21.31 20.72 6.92
CA THR A 171 21.82 19.37 7.23
C THR A 171 22.85 19.37 8.36
N SER A 172 23.70 20.41 8.45
CA SER A 172 24.59 20.60 9.61
C SER A 172 23.77 20.78 10.89
N LYS A 173 22.72 21.61 10.86
CA LYS A 173 21.83 21.81 12.01
C LYS A 173 21.15 20.50 12.45
N GLN A 174 20.69 19.67 11.52
CA GLN A 174 20.18 18.32 11.85
C GLN A 174 21.19 17.50 12.64
N ALA A 175 22.45 17.48 12.19
CA ALA A 175 23.50 16.70 12.82
C ALA A 175 23.83 17.24 14.22
N ASP A 176 23.95 18.57 14.37
CA ASP A 176 24.24 19.23 15.64
C ASP A 176 23.11 19.01 16.67
N GLU A 177 21.86 18.95 16.21
CA GLU A 177 20.67 18.72 17.03
C GLU A 177 20.32 17.22 17.19
N GLU A 178 21.24 16.31 16.81
CA GLU A 178 21.08 14.84 16.91
C GLU A 178 19.77 14.30 16.28
N ARG A 179 19.35 14.91 15.16
CA ARG A 179 18.23 14.45 14.35
C ARG A 179 18.68 13.61 13.16
N LEU A 180 17.74 12.88 12.58
CA LEU A 180 18.04 11.94 11.50
C LEU A 180 18.45 12.67 10.22
N TYR A 181 19.47 12.14 9.57
CA TYR A 181 19.83 12.50 8.22
C TYR A 181 20.45 11.32 7.50
N GLY A 182 20.55 11.39 6.19
CA GLY A 182 21.30 10.38 5.46
C GLY A 182 21.40 10.66 3.98
N ALA A 183 22.20 9.84 3.32
CA ALA A 183 22.46 9.97 1.91
C ALA A 183 22.64 8.61 1.24
N ILE A 184 22.30 8.53 -0.04
CA ILE A 184 22.44 7.31 -0.84
C ILE A 184 23.36 7.55 -2.04
N CYS A 185 23.98 6.47 -2.52
CA CYS A 185 24.72 6.45 -3.77
C CYS A 185 25.98 7.34 -3.75
N ALA A 186 26.05 8.38 -4.59
CA ALA A 186 27.17 9.30 -4.63
C ALA A 186 27.15 10.34 -3.49
N ALA A 187 25.97 10.69 -2.96
CA ALA A 187 25.80 11.77 -1.99
C ALA A 187 26.55 11.57 -0.65
N PRO A 188 26.74 10.35 -0.09
CA PRO A 188 27.60 10.19 1.08
C PRO A 188 29.03 10.71 0.84
N ALA A 189 29.65 10.32 -0.28
CA ALA A 189 31.03 10.66 -0.59
C ALA A 189 31.17 12.07 -1.18
N VAL A 190 30.20 12.52 -1.97
CA VAL A 190 30.26 13.79 -2.69
C VAL A 190 29.70 14.95 -1.88
N THR A 191 28.73 14.71 -0.99
CA THR A 191 27.99 15.77 -0.27
C THR A 191 28.29 15.75 1.22
N LEU A 192 27.97 14.65 1.92
CA LEU A 192 28.10 14.60 3.38
C LEU A 192 29.55 14.57 3.86
N LEU A 193 30.45 13.90 3.12
CA LEU A 193 31.87 13.82 3.48
C LEU A 193 32.55 15.21 3.45
N PRO A 194 32.46 16.02 2.38
CA PRO A 194 32.99 17.39 2.38
C PRO A 194 32.41 18.30 3.46
N TRP A 195 31.14 18.11 3.84
CA TRP A 195 30.53 18.85 4.94
C TRP A 195 30.99 18.38 6.34
N GLY A 196 31.79 17.32 6.41
CA GLY A 196 32.33 16.80 7.67
C GLY A 196 31.34 15.98 8.49
N LEU A 197 30.19 15.61 7.92
CA LEU A 197 29.08 14.96 8.63
C LEU A 197 29.27 13.43 8.81
N LEU A 198 30.34 12.86 8.26
CA LEU A 198 30.63 11.42 8.32
C LEU A 198 31.80 11.05 9.25
N ARG A 199 32.30 11.99 10.05
CA ARG A 199 33.46 11.74 10.94
C ARG A 199 33.14 10.64 11.96
N LYS A 200 34.03 9.64 12.06
CA LYS A 200 33.98 8.53 13.02
C LYS A 200 32.68 7.69 12.94
N LYS A 201 32.05 7.64 11.77
CA LYS A 201 30.80 6.89 11.51
C LYS A 201 31.10 5.82 10.48
N GLN A 202 30.64 4.59 10.70
CA GLN A 202 30.65 3.58 9.63
C GLN A 202 29.68 4.01 8.53
N ILE A 203 30.10 3.94 7.28
CA ILE A 203 29.34 4.44 6.13
C ILE A 203 29.48 3.52 4.93
N THR A 204 28.45 3.52 4.08
CA THR A 204 28.49 2.89 2.76
C THR A 204 28.14 3.93 1.71
N CYS A 205 28.50 3.67 0.46
CA CYS A 205 28.11 4.51 -0.68
C CYS A 205 28.13 3.70 -1.97
N HIS A 206 27.89 4.35 -3.11
CA HIS A 206 28.02 3.72 -4.40
C HIS A 206 29.44 3.16 -4.61
N PRO A 207 29.59 1.90 -5.10
CA PRO A 207 30.91 1.28 -5.28
C PRO A 207 31.95 2.18 -5.98
N ALA A 208 31.53 2.96 -6.97
CA ALA A 208 32.41 3.86 -7.74
C ALA A 208 32.89 5.12 -6.97
N PHE A 209 32.42 5.33 -5.73
CA PHE A 209 32.82 6.45 -4.88
C PHE A 209 33.41 5.99 -3.53
N MET A 210 33.55 4.67 -3.32
CA MET A 210 34.04 4.11 -2.05
C MET A 210 35.51 4.47 -1.77
N ASP A 211 36.30 4.65 -2.82
CA ASP A 211 37.69 5.10 -2.80
C ASP A 211 37.85 6.55 -2.28
N LYS A 212 36.80 7.37 -2.35
CA LYS A 212 36.78 8.71 -1.77
C LYS A 212 36.53 8.72 -0.26
N LEU A 213 36.02 7.63 0.29
CA LEU A 213 35.72 7.52 1.72
C LEU A 213 36.97 7.07 2.50
N PRO A 214 37.15 7.51 3.77
CA PRO A 214 38.20 6.97 4.62
C PRO A 214 38.06 5.46 4.80
N THR A 215 39.08 4.68 4.40
CA THR A 215 39.01 3.21 4.31
C THR A 215 38.56 2.53 5.60
N PHE A 216 38.97 3.06 6.76
CA PHE A 216 38.62 2.49 8.07
C PHE A 216 37.12 2.59 8.40
N TRP A 217 36.42 3.57 7.84
CA TRP A 217 35.00 3.82 8.09
C TRP A 217 34.09 3.31 6.97
N ALA A 218 34.65 2.99 5.81
CA ALA A 218 33.91 2.53 4.64
C ALA A 218 33.59 1.03 4.74
N VAL A 219 32.31 0.68 4.69
CA VAL A 219 31.81 -0.70 4.73
C VAL A 219 31.02 -1.03 3.45
N LYS A 220 30.92 -2.32 3.12
CA LYS A 220 30.29 -2.79 1.87
C LYS A 220 28.83 -3.23 2.06
N SER A 221 28.20 -2.95 3.20
CA SER A 221 26.78 -3.23 3.44
C SER A 221 25.88 -2.41 2.51
N ASN A 222 24.71 -2.95 2.13
CA ASN A 222 23.72 -2.24 1.30
C ASN A 222 23.16 -1.00 2.01
N LEU A 223 23.09 -1.08 3.33
CA LEU A 223 22.60 -0.05 4.24
C LEU A 223 23.55 -0.01 5.44
N GLN A 224 23.91 1.19 5.88
CA GLN A 224 24.71 1.38 7.09
C GLN A 224 24.11 2.49 7.95
N VAL A 225 23.67 2.13 9.15
CA VAL A 225 23.21 3.05 10.20
C VAL A 225 24.37 3.29 11.17
N SER A 226 24.64 4.56 11.50
CA SER A 226 25.70 4.97 12.42
C SER A 226 25.24 6.15 13.29
N GLY A 227 24.55 5.83 14.39
CA GLY A 227 23.86 6.83 15.20
C GLY A 227 22.73 7.46 14.39
N LYS A 228 22.73 8.79 14.24
CA LYS A 228 21.70 9.53 13.51
C LYS A 228 21.90 9.62 11.98
N VAL A 229 23.01 9.08 11.47
CA VAL A 229 23.24 9.02 10.02
C VAL A 229 22.91 7.63 9.49
N THR A 230 22.17 7.57 8.38
CA THR A 230 22.00 6.35 7.59
C THR A 230 22.56 6.57 6.18
N THR A 231 23.28 5.58 5.65
CA THR A 231 23.81 5.63 4.28
C THR A 231 23.48 4.37 3.49
N SER A 232 23.39 4.49 2.16
CA SER A 232 23.07 3.36 1.27
C SER A 232 23.80 3.46 -0.08
N ARG A 233 23.74 2.41 -0.91
CA ARG A 233 24.65 2.20 -2.04
C ARG A 233 24.17 2.72 -3.40
N GLY A 234 22.88 2.73 -3.70
CA GLY A 234 22.41 3.14 -5.03
C GLY A 234 20.96 2.78 -5.29
N PRO A 235 20.51 2.84 -6.56
CA PRO A 235 19.09 2.67 -6.89
C PRO A 235 18.51 1.33 -6.44
N GLY A 236 19.30 0.26 -6.53
CA GLY A 236 18.89 -1.09 -6.09
C GLY A 236 18.74 -1.25 -4.58
N THR A 237 19.16 -0.27 -3.78
CA THR A 237 19.04 -0.28 -2.31
C THR A 237 18.13 0.84 -1.78
N SER A 238 17.50 1.63 -2.65
CA SER A 238 16.66 2.78 -2.29
C SER A 238 15.45 2.43 -1.44
N PHE A 239 14.76 1.32 -1.74
CA PHE A 239 13.64 0.86 -0.90
C PHE A 239 14.09 0.48 0.50
N GLN A 240 15.19 -0.28 0.62
CA GLN A 240 15.75 -0.65 1.93
C GLN A 240 16.18 0.60 2.71
N PHE A 241 16.73 1.60 2.02
CA PHE A 241 17.12 2.87 2.61
C PHE A 241 15.92 3.67 3.12
N ALA A 242 14.88 3.82 2.32
CA ALA A 242 13.66 4.52 2.70
C ALA A 242 12.94 3.81 3.86
N LEU A 243 12.77 2.48 3.79
CA LEU A 243 12.15 1.69 4.86
C LEU A 243 12.94 1.75 6.18
N SER A 244 14.27 1.86 6.13
CA SER A 244 15.07 2.07 7.33
C SER A 244 14.76 3.40 8.02
N PHE A 245 14.40 4.44 7.26
CA PHE A 245 13.94 5.69 7.86
C PHE A 245 12.51 5.60 8.37
N VAL A 246 11.63 4.84 7.70
CA VAL A 246 10.29 4.56 8.23
C VAL A 246 10.41 3.90 9.60
N ASP A 247 11.27 2.90 9.74
CA ASP A 247 11.55 2.24 11.01
C ASP A 247 12.09 3.23 12.06
N GLN A 248 13.08 4.05 11.70
CA GLN A 248 13.65 5.04 12.63
C GLN A 248 12.68 6.16 13.05
N LEU A 249 11.69 6.51 12.22
CA LEU A 249 10.74 7.60 12.48
C LEU A 249 9.44 7.13 13.15
N PHE A 250 8.96 5.95 12.75
CA PHE A 250 7.62 5.43 13.07
C PHE A 250 7.63 4.05 13.72
N GLY A 251 8.77 3.35 13.71
CA GLY A 251 8.96 2.03 14.28
C GLY A 251 8.77 0.87 13.29
N GLU A 252 9.25 -0.30 13.69
CA GLU A 252 9.34 -1.51 12.87
C GLU A 252 7.98 -1.94 12.30
N THR A 253 6.89 -1.78 13.05
CA THR A 253 5.53 -2.15 12.60
C THR A 253 5.12 -1.36 11.36
N VAL A 254 5.26 -0.03 11.40
CA VAL A 254 4.91 0.83 10.24
C VAL A 254 5.85 0.54 9.07
N ALA A 255 7.13 0.27 9.32
CA ALA A 255 8.06 -0.11 8.27
C ALA A 255 7.66 -1.40 7.55
N LYS A 256 7.16 -2.41 8.28
CA LYS A 256 6.63 -3.65 7.69
C LYS A 256 5.37 -3.38 6.88
N GLU A 257 4.42 -2.62 7.41
CA GLU A 257 3.18 -2.27 6.71
C GLU A 257 3.46 -1.54 5.38
N VAL A 258 4.38 -0.56 5.39
CA VAL A 258 4.77 0.18 4.18
C VAL A 258 5.55 -0.67 3.18
N ALA A 259 6.30 -1.67 3.67
CA ALA A 259 6.99 -2.63 2.81
C ALA A 259 6.03 -3.59 2.09
N GLU A 260 4.81 -3.76 2.62
CA GLU A 260 3.79 -4.62 2.04
C GLU A 260 2.83 -3.84 1.12
N MET A 261 2.16 -4.58 0.22
CA MET A 261 1.06 -4.00 -0.57
C MET A 261 -0.15 -3.87 0.34
N LEU A 262 -0.75 -2.68 0.39
CA LEU A 262 -1.90 -2.39 1.25
C LEU A 262 -3.21 -2.42 0.44
N VAL A 263 -4.09 -3.35 0.77
CA VAL A 263 -5.37 -3.55 0.08
C VAL A 263 -6.54 -3.25 0.99
N LEU A 264 -7.48 -2.42 0.54
CA LEU A 264 -8.74 -2.16 1.24
C LEU A 264 -9.86 -3.04 0.68
N ILE A 265 -10.56 -3.72 1.58
CA ILE A 265 -11.82 -4.44 1.29
C ILE A 265 -12.92 -3.82 2.16
N PRO A 266 -13.69 -2.85 1.65
CA PRO A 266 -14.78 -2.26 2.40
C PRO A 266 -15.99 -3.20 2.40
N ILE A 267 -16.55 -3.43 3.58
CA ILE A 267 -17.69 -4.34 3.79
C ILE A 267 -18.85 -3.64 4.50
N ALA A 268 -20.05 -4.17 4.32
CA ALA A 268 -21.28 -3.70 4.94
C ALA A 268 -22.20 -4.88 5.27
N ASN A 269 -23.20 -4.66 6.12
CA ASN A 269 -24.29 -5.64 6.29
C ASN A 269 -24.91 -6.02 4.93
N GLY A 270 -24.89 -7.30 4.62
CA GLY A 270 -25.34 -7.86 3.34
C GLY A 270 -24.26 -7.97 2.27
N SER A 271 -22.98 -7.74 2.59
CA SER A 271 -21.85 -8.13 1.74
C SER A 271 -21.80 -9.66 1.58
N ASP A 272 -21.36 -10.13 0.41
CA ASP A 272 -21.20 -11.56 0.15
C ASP A 272 -20.01 -12.11 0.94
N GLU A 273 -20.29 -12.97 1.91
CA GLU A 273 -19.28 -13.51 2.83
C GLU A 273 -18.24 -14.40 2.14
N ILE A 274 -18.62 -15.15 1.10
CA ILE A 274 -17.68 -16.04 0.41
C ILE A 274 -16.72 -15.19 -0.43
N GLU A 275 -17.23 -14.17 -1.13
CA GLU A 275 -16.37 -13.27 -1.87
C GLU A 275 -15.39 -12.54 -0.95
N VAL A 276 -15.87 -12.00 0.18
CA VAL A 276 -15.03 -11.31 1.17
C VAL A 276 -13.92 -12.24 1.69
N VAL A 277 -14.29 -13.38 2.26
CA VAL A 277 -13.32 -14.28 2.92
C VAL A 277 -12.32 -14.83 1.91
N THR A 278 -12.77 -15.19 0.71
CA THR A 278 -11.90 -15.75 -0.32
C THR A 278 -10.85 -14.75 -0.79
N ILE A 279 -11.26 -13.49 -1.06
CA ILE A 279 -10.32 -12.46 -1.51
C ILE A 279 -9.32 -12.15 -0.39
N VAL A 280 -9.80 -11.98 0.86
CA VAL A 280 -8.95 -11.72 2.03
C VAL A 280 -7.92 -12.84 2.22
N ASP A 281 -8.34 -14.10 2.24
CA ASP A 281 -7.47 -15.25 2.50
C ASP A 281 -6.38 -15.41 1.43
N ILE A 282 -6.76 -15.35 0.14
CA ILE A 282 -5.81 -15.50 -0.97
C ILE A 282 -4.78 -14.37 -0.98
N LEU A 283 -5.21 -13.13 -0.76
CA LEU A 283 -4.30 -11.99 -0.73
C LEU A 283 -3.35 -12.08 0.47
N ARG A 284 -3.84 -12.41 1.66
CA ARG A 284 -2.98 -12.60 2.84
C ARG A 284 -1.96 -13.74 2.63
N ARG A 285 -2.36 -14.86 2.01
CA ARG A 285 -1.43 -15.94 1.60
C ARG A 285 -0.37 -15.49 0.59
N ALA A 286 -0.64 -14.45 -0.19
CA ALA A 286 0.32 -13.82 -1.10
C ALA A 286 1.23 -12.78 -0.41
N ASN A 287 1.18 -12.70 0.93
CA ASN A 287 1.89 -11.72 1.75
C ASN A 287 1.50 -10.27 1.41
N VAL A 288 0.19 -10.05 1.30
CA VAL A 288 -0.44 -8.74 1.11
C VAL A 288 -1.11 -8.34 2.42
N GLU A 289 -0.91 -7.10 2.84
CA GLU A 289 -1.61 -6.53 3.99
C GLU A 289 -3.02 -6.12 3.56
N VAL A 290 -4.03 -6.78 4.16
CA VAL A 290 -5.44 -6.59 3.77
C VAL A 290 -6.20 -5.98 4.95
N VAL A 291 -6.66 -4.75 4.76
CA VAL A 291 -7.54 -4.04 5.67
C VAL A 291 -8.99 -4.28 5.27
N VAL A 292 -9.73 -4.97 6.12
CA VAL A 292 -11.18 -5.14 6.01
C VAL A 292 -11.86 -4.03 6.81
N ALA A 293 -12.58 -3.13 6.14
CA ALA A 293 -13.14 -1.94 6.80
C ALA A 293 -14.67 -1.93 6.73
N SER A 294 -15.33 -1.74 7.88
CA SER A 294 -16.80 -1.62 7.92
C SER A 294 -17.26 -0.21 7.58
N VAL A 295 -18.16 -0.06 6.61
CA VAL A 295 -18.85 1.21 6.34
C VAL A 295 -20.08 1.45 7.23
N GLY A 296 -20.38 0.50 8.12
CA GLY A 296 -21.50 0.56 9.04
C GLY A 296 -21.18 1.27 10.35
N LYS A 297 -22.11 1.16 11.31
CA LYS A 297 -21.92 1.65 12.69
C LYS A 297 -21.28 0.62 13.63
N SER A 298 -20.96 -0.56 13.11
CA SER A 298 -20.34 -1.67 13.84
C SER A 298 -19.30 -2.32 12.96
N VAL A 299 -18.18 -2.74 13.55
CA VAL A 299 -17.18 -3.59 12.88
C VAL A 299 -17.70 -5.02 12.69
N GLN A 300 -18.63 -5.48 13.52
CA GLN A 300 -19.34 -6.73 13.28
C GLN A 300 -20.44 -6.51 12.25
N ILE A 301 -20.41 -7.27 11.16
CA ILE A 301 -21.42 -7.27 10.11
C ILE A 301 -22.05 -8.65 9.93
N LEU A 302 -23.27 -8.66 9.40
CA LEU A 302 -23.96 -9.85 8.95
C LEU A 302 -23.84 -9.95 7.42
N GLY A 303 -23.23 -11.03 6.93
CA GLY A 303 -23.13 -11.37 5.52
C GLY A 303 -24.48 -11.63 4.87
N SER A 304 -24.50 -11.70 3.55
CA SER A 304 -25.70 -11.87 2.74
C SER A 304 -26.48 -13.16 3.04
N GLN A 305 -25.80 -14.22 3.49
CA GLN A 305 -26.40 -15.50 3.89
C GLN A 305 -26.42 -15.70 5.41
N GLY A 306 -26.19 -14.63 6.19
CA GLY A 306 -26.30 -14.67 7.65
C GLY A 306 -25.00 -15.00 8.39
N THR A 307 -23.87 -15.13 7.69
CA THR A 307 -22.56 -15.33 8.33
C THR A 307 -22.10 -14.06 9.03
N LYS A 308 -21.74 -14.13 10.32
CA LYS A 308 -21.17 -12.97 11.01
C LYS A 308 -19.68 -12.82 10.66
N MET A 309 -19.27 -11.63 10.26
CA MET A 309 -17.88 -11.27 10.01
C MET A 309 -17.50 -10.06 10.85
N VAL A 310 -16.23 -9.96 11.24
CA VAL A 310 -15.71 -8.82 12.00
C VAL A 310 -14.68 -8.12 11.12
N ALA A 311 -14.93 -6.85 10.79
CA ALA A 311 -13.98 -5.98 10.13
C ALA A 311 -12.82 -5.64 11.07
N ASP A 312 -11.65 -5.34 10.51
CA ASP A 312 -10.47 -4.93 11.26
C ASP A 312 -10.67 -3.55 11.90
N LYS A 313 -11.33 -2.62 11.18
CA LYS A 313 -11.59 -1.25 11.63
C LYS A 313 -12.81 -0.60 10.95
N PHE A 314 -13.18 0.61 11.39
CA PHE A 314 -14.18 1.42 10.69
C PHE A 314 -13.61 2.05 9.41
N ILE A 315 -14.47 2.35 8.44
CA ILE A 315 -14.04 2.99 7.18
C ILE A 315 -13.45 4.39 7.39
N ASP A 316 -13.87 5.11 8.44
CA ASP A 316 -13.32 6.42 8.78
C ASP A 316 -11.84 6.34 9.18
N GLU A 317 -11.48 5.33 9.98
CA GLU A 317 -10.08 5.05 10.36
C GLU A 317 -9.27 4.55 9.17
N ALA A 318 -9.87 3.70 8.32
CA ALA A 318 -9.24 3.24 7.08
C ALA A 318 -8.95 4.41 6.12
N ALA A 319 -9.74 5.49 6.17
CA ALA A 319 -9.60 6.61 5.25
C ALA A 319 -8.37 7.51 5.50
N GLU A 320 -7.61 7.25 6.57
CA GLU A 320 -6.36 7.94 6.87
C GLU A 320 -5.18 7.44 6.01
N PHE A 321 -5.36 6.32 5.29
CA PHE A 321 -4.32 5.66 4.52
C PHE A 321 -4.60 5.71 3.01
N ALA A 322 -3.52 5.70 2.22
CA ALA A 322 -3.59 5.41 0.80
C ALA A 322 -3.44 3.91 0.56
N TYR A 323 -4.23 3.36 -0.36
CA TYR A 323 -4.24 1.94 -0.68
C TYR A 323 -3.70 1.67 -2.08
N ASP A 324 -2.91 0.63 -2.24
CA ASP A 324 -2.42 0.17 -3.55
C ASP A 324 -3.55 -0.41 -4.41
N LEU A 325 -4.54 -1.02 -3.74
CA LEU A 325 -5.73 -1.59 -4.35
C LEU A 325 -6.95 -1.44 -3.43
N ILE A 326 -8.09 -1.06 -4.01
CA ILE A 326 -9.41 -1.17 -3.35
C ILE A 326 -10.23 -2.24 -4.08
N VAL A 327 -10.71 -3.26 -3.36
CA VAL A 327 -11.56 -4.32 -3.92
C VAL A 327 -12.94 -4.27 -3.30
N LEU A 328 -13.97 -4.10 -4.13
CA LEU A 328 -15.37 -4.07 -3.69
C LEU A 328 -16.02 -5.46 -3.83
N PRO A 329 -16.28 -6.17 -2.72
CA PRO A 329 -16.99 -7.45 -2.76
C PRO A 329 -18.47 -7.23 -3.07
N GLY A 330 -19.14 -8.27 -3.58
CA GLY A 330 -20.55 -8.27 -3.93
C GLY A 330 -21.50 -8.35 -2.73
N GLY A 331 -22.70 -8.86 -3.00
CA GLY A 331 -23.84 -8.87 -2.10
C GLY A 331 -24.70 -7.63 -2.28
N SER A 332 -25.92 -7.78 -2.82
CA SER A 332 -26.72 -6.62 -3.28
C SER A 332 -27.00 -5.60 -2.18
N ALA A 333 -27.41 -6.06 -1.00
CA ALA A 333 -27.66 -5.19 0.15
C ALA A 333 -26.36 -4.54 0.67
N GLY A 334 -25.23 -5.25 0.61
CA GLY A 334 -23.91 -4.73 0.93
C GLY A 334 -23.49 -3.63 -0.06
N SER A 335 -23.52 -3.92 -1.36
CA SER A 335 -23.22 -2.97 -2.44
C SER A 335 -24.07 -1.70 -2.34
N ASP A 336 -25.38 -1.81 -2.05
CA ASP A 336 -26.27 -0.66 -1.87
C ASP A 336 -25.85 0.24 -0.70
N ARG A 337 -25.27 -0.34 0.37
CA ARG A 337 -24.75 0.40 1.52
C ARG A 337 -23.38 1.01 1.23
N LEU A 338 -22.48 0.25 0.61
CA LEU A 338 -21.17 0.75 0.14
C LEU A 338 -21.37 1.99 -0.74
N GLN A 339 -22.32 1.93 -1.67
CA GLN A 339 -22.65 3.01 -2.59
C GLN A 339 -23.15 4.31 -1.91
N LYS A 340 -23.60 4.24 -0.65
CA LYS A 340 -24.09 5.39 0.13
C LYS A 340 -22.99 5.99 1.02
N SER A 341 -21.87 5.31 1.20
CA SER A 341 -20.77 5.79 2.03
C SER A 341 -20.05 6.97 1.36
N LYS A 342 -20.10 8.14 2.00
CA LYS A 342 -19.37 9.34 1.54
C LYS A 342 -17.86 9.16 1.65
N VAL A 343 -17.42 8.44 2.68
CA VAL A 343 -16.01 8.13 2.93
C VAL A 343 -15.47 7.22 1.84
N LEU A 344 -16.19 6.14 1.52
CA LEU A 344 -15.79 5.24 0.43
C LEU A 344 -15.79 5.96 -0.93
N LYS A 345 -16.77 6.84 -1.17
CA LYS A 345 -16.77 7.68 -2.38
C LYS A 345 -15.48 8.50 -2.48
N LYS A 346 -15.06 9.16 -1.39
CA LYS A 346 -13.82 9.95 -1.34
C LYS A 346 -12.61 9.07 -1.64
N LEU A 347 -12.50 7.91 -0.97
CA LEU A 347 -11.41 6.96 -1.20
C LEU A 347 -11.34 6.47 -2.64
N LEU A 348 -12.47 6.14 -3.26
CA LEU A 348 -12.52 5.72 -4.66
C LEU A 348 -12.10 6.85 -5.63
N GLN A 349 -12.44 8.10 -5.32
CA GLN A 349 -12.01 9.26 -6.11
C GLN A 349 -10.50 9.50 -5.98
N GLU A 350 -9.95 9.38 -4.77
CA GLU A 350 -8.51 9.47 -4.51
C GLU A 350 -7.74 8.31 -5.14
N GLN A 351 -8.33 7.11 -5.16
CA GLN A 351 -7.77 5.94 -5.84
C GLN A 351 -7.65 6.16 -7.34
N ASP A 352 -8.70 6.72 -7.95
CA ASP A 352 -8.71 7.02 -9.37
C ASP A 352 -7.74 8.14 -9.74
N ALA A 353 -7.81 9.28 -9.03
CA ALA A 353 -6.93 10.43 -9.22
C ALA A 353 -5.45 10.08 -9.01
N GLY A 354 -5.17 9.18 -8.06
CA GLY A 354 -3.83 8.68 -7.78
C GLY A 354 -3.29 7.66 -8.78
N GLY A 355 -4.04 7.30 -9.83
CA GLY A 355 -3.54 6.33 -10.81
C GLY A 355 -3.44 4.89 -10.26
N ARG A 356 -4.14 4.57 -9.17
CA ARG A 356 -4.00 3.27 -8.48
C ARG A 356 -5.04 2.23 -8.94
N ILE A 357 -4.81 0.98 -8.56
CA ILE A 357 -5.62 -0.17 -9.01
C ILE A 357 -6.91 -0.22 -8.19
N TYR A 358 -8.01 -0.62 -8.82
CA TYR A 358 -9.28 -0.90 -8.14
C TYR A 358 -9.98 -2.07 -8.81
N GLY A 359 -10.84 -2.74 -8.05
CA GLY A 359 -11.61 -3.85 -8.59
C GLY A 359 -12.96 -4.03 -7.91
N ALA A 360 -13.84 -4.76 -8.59
CA ALA A 360 -15.14 -5.11 -8.05
C ALA A 360 -15.60 -6.48 -8.54
N VAL A 361 -16.37 -7.13 -7.68
CA VAL A 361 -17.00 -8.43 -7.95
C VAL A 361 -18.52 -8.28 -7.91
N CYS A 362 -19.21 -9.03 -8.79
CA CYS A 362 -20.66 -9.20 -8.76
C CYS A 362 -21.44 -7.86 -8.72
N SER A 363 -22.29 -7.62 -7.72
CA SER A 363 -23.14 -6.43 -7.64
C SER A 363 -22.38 -5.12 -7.40
N SER A 364 -21.12 -5.18 -6.96
CA SER A 364 -20.35 -3.97 -6.66
C SER A 364 -19.82 -3.23 -7.89
N LEU A 365 -19.99 -3.80 -9.09
CA LEU A 365 -19.82 -3.03 -10.34
C LEU A 365 -20.76 -1.81 -10.40
N PHE A 366 -21.95 -1.87 -9.78
CA PHE A 366 -22.84 -0.71 -9.68
C PHE A 366 -22.31 0.41 -8.80
N VAL A 367 -21.40 0.10 -7.86
CA VAL A 367 -20.70 1.10 -7.06
C VAL A 367 -19.72 1.85 -7.96
N LEU A 368 -18.88 1.12 -8.70
CA LEU A 368 -17.93 1.71 -9.65
C LEU A 368 -18.63 2.52 -10.76
N GLN A 369 -19.74 2.01 -11.31
CA GLN A 369 -20.53 2.73 -12.33
C GLN A 369 -21.02 4.08 -11.82
N LYS A 370 -21.60 4.14 -10.62
CA LYS A 370 -22.12 5.40 -10.05
C LYS A 370 -21.02 6.43 -9.79
N HIS A 371 -19.79 5.97 -9.60
CA HIS A 371 -18.62 6.82 -9.43
C HIS A 371 -17.87 7.10 -10.74
N CYS A 372 -18.45 6.75 -11.89
CA CYS A 372 -17.87 6.95 -13.22
C CYS A 372 -16.55 6.20 -13.46
N LEU A 373 -16.24 5.20 -12.64
CA LEU A 373 -14.98 4.43 -12.69
C LEU A 373 -15.01 3.30 -13.73
N LEU A 374 -16.13 3.11 -14.43
CA LEU A 374 -16.24 2.14 -15.51
C LEU A 374 -16.20 2.78 -16.89
N LYS A 375 -16.19 4.11 -17.03
CA LYS A 375 -16.35 4.75 -18.35
C LYS A 375 -15.29 4.23 -19.35
N ASP A 376 -15.76 3.79 -20.52
CA ASP A 376 -14.94 3.26 -21.63
C ASP A 376 -14.07 2.05 -21.25
N LYS A 377 -14.48 1.29 -20.21
CA LYS A 377 -13.81 0.06 -19.76
C LYS A 377 -14.51 -1.20 -20.20
N ARG A 378 -13.72 -2.22 -20.52
CA ARG A 378 -14.18 -3.59 -20.68
C ARG A 378 -14.28 -4.27 -19.32
N ILE A 379 -15.31 -5.07 -19.13
CA ILE A 379 -15.61 -5.69 -17.82
C ILE A 379 -16.00 -7.16 -17.93
N ALA A 380 -15.73 -7.92 -16.86
CA ALA A 380 -16.42 -9.17 -16.56
C ALA A 380 -17.54 -8.87 -15.55
N ALA A 381 -18.75 -9.32 -15.85
CA ALA A 381 -19.91 -9.11 -15.00
C ALA A 381 -20.86 -10.30 -15.07
N HIS A 382 -21.65 -10.50 -14.02
CA HIS A 382 -22.64 -11.57 -14.00
C HIS A 382 -23.71 -11.28 -15.08
N PRO A 383 -24.19 -12.28 -15.85
CA PRO A 383 -25.18 -12.05 -16.89
C PRO A 383 -26.45 -11.34 -16.41
N SER A 384 -26.85 -11.54 -15.14
CA SER A 384 -28.04 -10.88 -14.56
C SER A 384 -27.89 -9.37 -14.35
N ILE A 385 -26.67 -8.84 -14.33
CA ILE A 385 -26.41 -7.40 -14.18
C ILE A 385 -26.02 -6.73 -15.49
N GLY A 386 -25.68 -7.51 -16.53
CA GLY A 386 -25.17 -6.99 -17.81
C GLY A 386 -26.08 -5.96 -18.47
N ASN A 387 -27.40 -6.20 -18.49
CA ASN A 387 -28.37 -5.28 -19.11
C ASN A 387 -28.48 -3.92 -18.40
N LYS A 388 -27.88 -3.75 -17.22
CA LYS A 388 -27.90 -2.51 -16.43
C LYS A 388 -26.56 -1.76 -16.47
N LEU A 389 -25.55 -2.35 -17.10
CA LEU A 389 -24.23 -1.74 -17.28
C LEU A 389 -24.11 -1.22 -18.72
N THR A 390 -23.54 -0.03 -18.89
CA THR A 390 -23.35 0.59 -20.21
C THR A 390 -22.06 0.13 -20.91
N ASN A 391 -21.33 -0.78 -20.27
CA ASN A 391 -19.97 -1.19 -20.61
C ASN A 391 -19.92 -2.37 -21.58
N GLU A 392 -18.85 -2.44 -22.37
CA GLU A 392 -18.53 -3.63 -23.16
C GLU A 392 -18.22 -4.80 -22.21
N MET A 393 -19.07 -5.81 -22.23
CA MET A 393 -18.84 -7.05 -21.50
C MET A 393 -17.98 -7.99 -22.32
N VAL A 394 -16.86 -8.45 -21.73
CA VAL A 394 -16.03 -9.48 -22.37
C VAL A 394 -16.72 -10.82 -22.18
N ASN A 395 -17.29 -11.34 -23.26
CA ASN A 395 -18.02 -12.60 -23.24
C ASN A 395 -17.16 -13.74 -22.70
N SER A 396 -17.75 -14.56 -21.82
CA SER A 396 -17.15 -15.75 -21.22
C SER A 396 -15.92 -15.53 -20.32
N ALA A 397 -15.39 -14.32 -20.22
CA ALA A 397 -14.27 -14.03 -19.33
C ALA A 397 -14.69 -14.16 -17.85
N LYS A 398 -13.91 -14.94 -17.09
CA LYS A 398 -14.07 -15.04 -15.63
C LYS A 398 -13.62 -13.75 -14.93
N VAL A 399 -12.50 -13.20 -15.41
CA VAL A 399 -11.86 -11.99 -14.90
C VAL A 399 -11.44 -11.15 -16.09
N VAL A 400 -11.61 -9.83 -15.99
CA VAL A 400 -11.12 -8.87 -16.98
C VAL A 400 -10.24 -7.86 -16.27
N ILE A 401 -9.03 -7.67 -16.80
CA ILE A 401 -8.10 -6.61 -16.41
C ILE A 401 -8.07 -5.59 -17.54
N ASP A 402 -8.62 -4.40 -17.30
CA ASP A 402 -8.60 -3.26 -18.24
C ASP A 402 -7.83 -2.09 -17.61
N GLY A 403 -6.52 -2.06 -17.89
CA GLY A 403 -5.60 -1.10 -17.28
C GLY A 403 -5.52 -1.27 -15.77
N ARG A 404 -6.13 -0.35 -15.02
CA ARG A 404 -6.16 -0.31 -13.55
C ARG A 404 -7.39 -0.98 -12.94
N LEU A 405 -8.39 -1.29 -13.77
CA LEU A 405 -9.63 -1.92 -13.34
C LEU A 405 -9.49 -3.45 -13.43
N ILE A 406 -9.84 -4.15 -12.36
CA ILE A 406 -9.98 -5.61 -12.33
C ILE A 406 -11.44 -5.94 -12.00
N THR A 407 -12.12 -6.68 -12.87
CA THR A 407 -13.52 -7.09 -12.64
C THR A 407 -13.68 -8.60 -12.73
N CYS A 408 -14.65 -9.12 -11.99
CA CYS A 408 -14.95 -10.54 -11.89
C CYS A 408 -16.41 -10.82 -12.23
N LYS A 409 -16.63 -11.91 -12.98
CA LYS A 409 -17.96 -12.34 -13.43
C LYS A 409 -18.91 -12.64 -12.29
N GLY A 410 -18.44 -13.13 -11.15
CA GLY A 410 -19.26 -13.34 -9.95
C GLY A 410 -18.66 -14.36 -8.99
N LEU A 411 -19.48 -14.81 -8.04
CA LEU A 411 -19.08 -15.68 -6.93
C LEU A 411 -18.25 -16.90 -7.36
N ALA A 412 -18.68 -17.65 -8.38
CA ALA A 412 -18.00 -18.87 -8.83
C ALA A 412 -16.59 -18.63 -9.40
N THR A 413 -16.23 -17.38 -9.71
CA THR A 413 -14.95 -16.99 -10.29
C THR A 413 -14.12 -16.11 -9.35
N VAL A 414 -14.51 -16.01 -8.07
CA VAL A 414 -13.81 -15.13 -7.12
C VAL A 414 -12.40 -15.61 -6.78
N MET A 415 -12.17 -16.93 -6.79
CA MET A 415 -10.82 -17.51 -6.67
C MET A 415 -9.94 -17.08 -7.85
N ASP A 416 -10.46 -17.19 -9.08
CA ASP A 416 -9.76 -16.74 -10.30
C ASP A 416 -9.44 -15.24 -10.21
N PHE A 417 -10.36 -14.44 -9.69
CA PHE A 417 -10.19 -13.00 -9.49
C PHE A 417 -9.07 -12.66 -8.49
N ALA A 418 -9.07 -13.30 -7.32
CA ALA A 418 -8.03 -13.07 -6.34
C ALA A 418 -6.65 -13.51 -6.85
N LEU A 419 -6.56 -14.66 -7.55
CA LEU A 419 -5.31 -15.09 -8.19
C LEU A 419 -4.88 -14.20 -9.35
N ALA A 420 -5.82 -13.61 -10.09
CA ALA A 420 -5.51 -12.61 -11.12
C ALA A 420 -4.93 -11.33 -10.50
N ILE A 421 -5.43 -10.90 -9.34
CA ILE A 421 -4.82 -9.79 -8.57
C ILE A 421 -3.38 -10.16 -8.17
N VAL A 422 -3.17 -11.33 -7.55
CA VAL A 422 -1.82 -11.78 -7.16
C VAL A 422 -0.89 -11.86 -8.38
N THR A 423 -1.38 -12.36 -9.51
CA THR A 423 -0.63 -12.42 -10.77
C THR A 423 -0.27 -11.02 -11.27
N LYS A 424 -1.21 -10.07 -11.24
CA LYS A 424 -1.01 -8.70 -11.69
C LYS A 424 0.00 -7.94 -10.83
N LEU A 425 -0.02 -8.17 -9.52
CA LEU A 425 0.85 -7.47 -8.55
C LEU A 425 2.24 -8.11 -8.42
N PHE A 426 2.33 -9.45 -8.46
CA PHE A 426 3.54 -10.19 -8.08
C PHE A 426 3.99 -11.24 -9.10
N GLY A 427 3.27 -11.39 -10.22
CA GLY A 427 3.57 -12.34 -11.27
C GLY A 427 3.06 -13.77 -11.00
N HIS A 428 3.12 -14.59 -12.05
CA HIS A 428 2.57 -15.96 -12.05
C HIS A 428 3.23 -16.89 -11.01
N ALA A 429 4.50 -16.68 -10.66
CA ALA A 429 5.19 -17.55 -9.70
C ALA A 429 4.53 -17.48 -8.30
N ARG A 430 4.21 -16.27 -7.83
CA ARG A 430 3.54 -16.09 -6.54
C ARG A 430 2.11 -16.61 -6.58
N ALA A 431 1.38 -16.32 -7.67
CA ALA A 431 0.01 -16.81 -7.83
C ALA A 431 -0.06 -18.34 -7.86
N ARG A 432 0.88 -19.01 -8.55
CA ARG A 432 1.00 -20.47 -8.55
C ARG A 432 1.27 -21.02 -7.15
N SER A 433 2.23 -20.46 -6.43
CA SER A 433 2.55 -20.90 -5.06
C SER A 433 1.35 -20.81 -4.12
N VAL A 434 0.56 -19.73 -4.22
CA VAL A 434 -0.67 -19.57 -3.43
C VAL A 434 -1.73 -20.60 -3.84
N ALA A 435 -1.94 -20.79 -5.15
CA ALA A 435 -2.90 -21.77 -5.67
C ALA A 435 -2.55 -23.21 -5.27
N GLU A 436 -1.28 -23.60 -5.33
CA GLU A 436 -0.78 -24.91 -4.86
C GLU A 436 -1.09 -25.10 -3.37
N GLY A 437 -0.85 -24.08 -2.53
CA GLY A 437 -1.19 -24.12 -1.11
C GLY A 437 -2.69 -24.19 -0.82
N LEU A 438 -3.54 -23.86 -1.80
CA LEU A 438 -5.01 -23.99 -1.74
C LEU A 438 -5.51 -25.29 -2.37
N VAL A 439 -4.61 -26.14 -2.87
CA VAL A 439 -4.96 -27.35 -3.65
C VAL A 439 -5.81 -27.00 -4.87
N LEU A 440 -5.48 -25.88 -5.52
CA LEU A 440 -6.14 -25.39 -6.72
C LEU A 440 -5.20 -25.47 -7.92
N GLU A 441 -5.68 -26.07 -9.02
CA GLU A 441 -4.93 -26.11 -10.27
C GLU A 441 -4.77 -24.68 -10.83
N TYR A 442 -3.51 -24.23 -10.95
CA TYR A 442 -3.20 -22.92 -11.49
C TYR A 442 -3.01 -22.97 -13.01
N ILE A 443 -4.03 -22.53 -13.73
CA ILE A 443 -3.99 -22.40 -15.19
C ILE A 443 -3.49 -20.99 -15.53
N ARG A 444 -2.43 -20.91 -16.33
CA ARG A 444 -1.89 -19.65 -16.84
C ARG A 444 -2.82 -19.14 -17.95
N THR A 445 -3.71 -18.22 -17.64
CA THR A 445 -4.62 -17.57 -18.60
C THR A 445 -3.99 -16.39 -19.32
#